data_AF-A0A4V0I1P6-F1
#
_entry.id   AF-A0A4V0I1P6-F1
#
_cell.length_a   1.000
_cell.length_b   1.000
_cell.length_c   1.000
_cell.angle_alpha   90.00
_cell.angle_beta   90.00
_cell.angle_gamma   90.00
#
_symmetry.space_group_name_H-M   'P 1'
#
loop_
_entity.id
_entity.type
_entity.pdbx_description
1 polymer ?
#
loop_
_entity_poly.entity_id
_entity_poly.type
_entity_poly.pdbx_seq_one_letter_code
_entity_poly.pdbx_strand_id
1 'polypeptide(L)'
;MRRLAWAGPFVLLAAAVAAAPAQRAVAQFREAGQRATQPVEPPVGYAPPKADAAVVELLDEGVAPLLGLLNNDNSGEQGAGAREDRDVFAGVEAARVTPMQRYASRLPGWGFRIVETPKNAGEFRYLRFAWKKVGGNGIMVQLHDTTKTWFHRYYAGRNVYGWQPATEVAAMIPREWEVVTRDLFKEAGAFTLTGIALTPFDGTAGLFDHVLLGRTVADLDAATDAALGRVKGAKPLAGKERDAAWADAIGTDPKKAAAALPKFLATAPDHVAFVRGWFTDAPDSGGAEQVHALLRDLDADNFDTREAATQALIKLGPKAIDPVREAATGASAEVRFRARVILKELGGGPGTGTGTGPASRAARLSRAVRVLERAGTADARDLLSDIARGKFAPECAADAKAALARLSKTP
;
A
#
# COMPACT_ATOMS: atom_id res chain seq x y z
N MET A 1 -42.00 -76.00 -3.91
CA MET A 1 -41.31 -75.47 -5.11
C MET A 1 -41.82 -74.07 -5.41
N ARG A 2 -40.90 -73.11 -5.55
CA ARG A 2 -40.97 -71.82 -6.27
C ARG A 2 -42.17 -70.85 -6.09
N ARG A 3 -41.76 -69.64 -5.66
CA ARG A 3 -42.16 -68.27 -6.08
C ARG A 3 -43.52 -67.73 -5.61
N LEU A 4 -43.51 -66.58 -4.93
CA LEU A 4 -43.71 -65.27 -5.58
C LEU A 4 -43.36 -64.13 -4.60
N ALA A 5 -42.85 -63.04 -5.17
CA ALA A 5 -42.34 -61.86 -4.50
C ALA A 5 -43.43 -60.81 -4.27
N TRP A 6 -43.27 -59.96 -3.25
CA TRP A 6 -43.74 -58.57 -3.34
C TRP A 6 -42.90 -57.65 -2.45
N ALA A 7 -42.49 -56.53 -3.04
CA ALA A 7 -41.69 -55.46 -2.45
C ALA A 7 -42.61 -54.29 -2.03
N GLY A 8 -42.31 -53.67 -0.90
CA GLY A 8 -42.92 -52.41 -0.43
C GLY A 8 -41.85 -51.54 0.26
N PRO A 9 -41.95 -50.21 0.20
CA PRO A 9 -40.78 -49.34 0.09
C PRO A 9 -40.18 -48.94 1.44
N PHE A 10 -38.85 -48.90 1.50
CA PHE A 10 -38.10 -48.15 2.51
C PHE A 10 -38.16 -46.66 2.16
N VAL A 11 -38.73 -45.86 3.06
CA VAL A 11 -38.59 -44.39 3.04
C VAL A 11 -37.16 -44.05 3.49
N LEU A 12 -36.33 -43.60 2.55
CA LEU A 12 -35.05 -42.98 2.85
C LEU A 12 -35.28 -41.48 3.08
N LEU A 13 -35.21 -41.06 4.33
CA LEU A 13 -35.13 -39.65 4.70
C LEU A 13 -33.74 -39.13 4.32
N ALA A 14 -33.62 -38.49 3.15
CA ALA A 14 -32.40 -37.81 2.76
C ALA A 14 -32.24 -36.52 3.56
N ALA A 15 -31.21 -36.47 4.42
CA ALA A 15 -30.79 -35.26 5.11
C ALA A 15 -30.27 -34.24 4.07
N ALA A 16 -30.99 -33.14 3.88
CA ALA A 16 -30.51 -31.98 3.15
C ALA A 16 -29.45 -31.26 3.99
N VAL A 17 -28.18 -31.58 3.76
CA VAL A 17 -27.05 -30.81 4.30
C VAL A 17 -26.84 -29.58 3.41
N ALA A 18 -26.74 -28.43 4.07
CA ALA A 18 -26.76 -27.09 3.49
C ALA A 18 -25.64 -26.85 2.44
N ALA A 19 -26.02 -26.63 1.18
CA ALA A 19 -25.16 -26.15 0.09
C ALA A 19 -25.40 -24.66 -0.26
N ALA A 20 -26.06 -23.90 0.62
CA ALA A 20 -26.63 -22.58 0.29
C ALA A 20 -25.66 -21.38 0.23
N PRO A 21 -24.53 -21.29 0.96
CA PRO A 21 -23.73 -20.05 0.96
C PRO A 21 -22.83 -19.90 -0.28
N ALA A 22 -22.22 -20.99 -0.77
CA ALA A 22 -21.32 -20.95 -1.91
C ALA A 22 -22.04 -20.63 -3.25
N GLN A 23 -23.25 -21.15 -3.44
CA GLN A 23 -24.04 -20.90 -4.64
C GLN A 23 -24.61 -19.46 -4.69
N ARG A 24 -24.90 -18.85 -3.54
CA ARG A 24 -25.31 -17.45 -3.45
C ARG A 24 -24.19 -16.48 -3.82
N ALA A 25 -22.96 -16.74 -3.36
CA ALA A 25 -21.80 -15.95 -3.76
C ALA A 25 -21.59 -16.00 -5.29
N VAL A 26 -21.60 -17.20 -5.88
CA VAL A 26 -21.44 -17.40 -7.33
C VAL A 26 -22.55 -16.72 -8.16
N ALA A 27 -23.79 -16.67 -7.65
CA ALA A 27 -24.90 -16.00 -8.32
C ALA A 27 -24.81 -14.46 -8.26
N GLN A 28 -24.40 -13.88 -7.13
CA GLN A 28 -24.18 -12.44 -7.00
C GLN A 28 -23.07 -11.92 -7.94
N PHE A 29 -22.04 -12.73 -8.23
CA PHE A 29 -21.00 -12.38 -9.20
C PHE A 29 -21.49 -12.28 -10.65
N ARG A 30 -22.59 -12.97 -11.01
CA ARG A 30 -23.14 -12.96 -12.39
C ARG A 30 -23.99 -11.72 -12.67
N GLU A 31 -24.76 -11.24 -11.69
CA GLU A 31 -25.67 -10.09 -11.87
C GLU A 31 -24.96 -8.74 -11.81
N ALA A 32 -23.87 -8.61 -11.05
CA ALA A 32 -23.08 -7.37 -10.97
C ALA A 32 -22.37 -7.00 -12.29
N GLY A 33 -22.10 -7.99 -13.17
CA GLY A 33 -21.39 -7.79 -14.43
C GLY A 33 -22.19 -7.14 -15.57
N GLN A 34 -23.51 -6.94 -15.40
CA GLN A 34 -24.40 -6.54 -16.51
C GLN A 34 -24.94 -5.10 -16.44
N ARG A 35 -24.64 -4.30 -15.41
CA ARG A 35 -25.10 -2.90 -15.35
C ARG A 35 -24.03 -1.89 -15.81
N ALA A 36 -24.42 -1.15 -16.85
CA ALA A 36 -23.93 0.13 -17.35
C ALA A 36 -22.56 0.18 -18.08
N THR A 37 -22.65 0.62 -19.34
CA THR A 37 -21.63 0.74 -20.39
C THR A 37 -21.17 2.18 -20.61
N GLN A 38 -21.15 3.02 -19.57
CA GLN A 38 -20.67 4.40 -19.70
C GLN A 38 -19.37 4.61 -18.91
N PRO A 39 -18.41 5.40 -19.45
CA PRO A 39 -17.24 5.83 -18.69
C PRO A 39 -17.73 6.57 -17.44
N VAL A 40 -17.46 5.99 -16.27
CA VAL A 40 -17.67 6.69 -15.00
C VAL A 40 -16.56 7.74 -14.90
N GLU A 41 -16.92 9.02 -14.78
CA GLU A 41 -15.93 10.06 -14.52
C GLU A 41 -15.13 9.71 -13.27
N PRO A 42 -13.79 9.86 -13.28
CA PRO A 42 -12.99 9.56 -12.12
C PRO A 42 -13.40 10.46 -10.96
N PRO A 43 -13.57 9.92 -9.73
CA PRO A 43 -13.91 10.74 -8.59
C PRO A 43 -12.79 11.74 -8.28
N VAL A 44 -13.15 12.82 -7.59
CA VAL A 44 -12.21 13.87 -7.16
C VAL A 44 -11.02 13.25 -6.43
N GLY A 45 -9.81 13.57 -6.89
CA GLY A 45 -8.55 13.13 -6.29
C GLY A 45 -7.97 11.84 -6.89
N TYR A 46 -8.73 11.08 -7.70
CA TYR A 46 -8.19 9.96 -8.46
C TYR A 46 -7.79 10.42 -9.87
N ALA A 47 -6.52 10.24 -10.22
CA ALA A 47 -6.03 10.42 -11.57
C ALA A 47 -5.80 9.02 -12.19
N PRO A 48 -6.57 8.63 -13.23
CA PRO A 48 -6.35 7.36 -13.89
C PRO A 48 -4.92 7.24 -14.46
N PRO A 49 -4.30 6.05 -14.41
CA PRO A 49 -2.98 5.86 -14.99
C PRO A 49 -2.95 6.17 -16.48
N LYS A 50 -1.92 6.90 -16.92
CA LYS A 50 -1.70 7.18 -18.34
C LYS A 50 -1.00 5.99 -18.99
N ALA A 51 -1.56 5.52 -20.11
CA ALA A 51 -1.05 4.35 -20.83
C ALA A 51 -0.17 4.72 -22.04
N ASP A 52 0.51 5.87 -21.99
CA ASP A 52 1.31 6.44 -23.08
C ASP A 52 2.76 5.95 -23.10
N ALA A 53 3.26 5.39 -22.00
CA ALA A 53 4.62 4.86 -21.87
C ALA A 53 4.72 3.33 -22.06
N ALA A 54 5.95 2.80 -22.02
CA ALA A 54 6.24 1.36 -22.07
C ALA A 54 5.91 0.62 -20.76
N VAL A 55 5.81 1.37 -19.67
CA VAL A 55 5.36 0.92 -18.35
C VAL A 55 4.20 1.82 -17.91
N VAL A 56 3.18 1.23 -17.31
CA VAL A 56 2.15 1.99 -16.58
C VAL A 56 2.08 1.48 -15.14
N GLU A 57 2.07 2.42 -14.21
CA GLU A 57 1.87 2.17 -12.79
C GLU A 57 0.38 2.11 -12.49
N LEU A 58 -0.08 0.96 -11.99
CA LEU A 58 -1.46 0.75 -11.59
C LEU A 58 -1.68 1.04 -10.10
N LEU A 59 -0.65 0.83 -9.26
CA LEU A 59 -0.65 1.06 -7.81
C LEU A 59 0.80 1.15 -7.31
N ASP A 60 1.24 2.33 -6.88
CA ASP A 60 2.47 2.56 -6.09
C ASP A 60 2.24 3.85 -5.27
N GLU A 61 2.11 4.99 -5.95
CA GLU A 61 1.89 6.30 -5.33
C GLU A 61 0.45 6.81 -5.49
N GLY A 62 -0.05 7.54 -4.49
CA GLY A 62 -1.45 7.98 -4.50
C GLY A 62 -2.41 6.81 -4.36
N VAL A 63 -2.07 5.82 -3.53
CA VAL A 63 -2.85 4.58 -3.36
C VAL A 63 -4.25 4.84 -2.82
N ALA A 64 -4.43 5.95 -2.11
CA ALA A 64 -5.60 6.13 -1.28
C ALA A 64 -6.88 6.51 -2.07
N PRO A 65 -6.83 7.39 -3.09
CA PRO A 65 -7.91 7.52 -4.06
C PRO A 65 -8.28 6.21 -4.77
N LEU A 66 -7.29 5.40 -5.18
CA LEU A 66 -7.52 4.10 -5.79
C LEU A 66 -8.19 3.12 -4.81
N LEU A 67 -7.69 3.04 -3.58
CA LEU A 67 -8.29 2.21 -2.53
C LEU A 67 -9.74 2.61 -2.28
N GLY A 68 -10.10 3.89 -2.34
CA GLY A 68 -11.47 4.37 -2.24
C GLY A 68 -12.39 3.79 -3.32
N LEU A 69 -11.87 3.56 -4.53
CA LEU A 69 -12.58 2.94 -5.64
C LEU A 69 -12.73 1.42 -5.50
N LEU A 70 -11.83 0.74 -4.78
CA LEU A 70 -11.90 -0.70 -4.54
C LEU A 70 -12.99 -1.07 -3.52
N ASN A 71 -14.24 -0.71 -3.80
CA ASN A 71 -15.41 -0.80 -2.93
C ASN A 71 -16.21 -2.10 -3.08
N ASN A 72 -15.59 -3.12 -3.66
CA ASN A 72 -16.14 -4.45 -3.93
C ASN A 72 -17.39 -4.39 -4.81
N ASP A 73 -17.40 -3.45 -5.77
CA ASP A 73 -18.54 -3.13 -6.62
C ASP A 73 -19.84 -2.90 -5.83
N ASN A 74 -19.72 -2.39 -4.60
CA ASN A 74 -20.81 -2.19 -3.63
C ASN A 74 -21.53 -3.48 -3.19
N SER A 75 -20.89 -4.65 -3.31
CA SER A 75 -21.46 -5.95 -2.91
C SER A 75 -21.54 -6.19 -1.40
N GLY A 76 -20.81 -5.41 -0.60
CA GLY A 76 -20.86 -5.48 0.86
C GLY A 76 -19.97 -6.55 1.52
N GLU A 77 -19.16 -7.30 0.77
CA GLU A 77 -18.03 -8.07 1.34
C GLU A 77 -16.97 -7.06 1.82
N GLN A 78 -16.45 -7.15 3.05
CA GLN A 78 -15.61 -6.07 3.61
C GLN A 78 -14.24 -6.56 4.07
N GLY A 79 -13.20 -6.03 3.42
CA GLY A 79 -11.96 -5.64 4.07
C GLY A 79 -11.84 -4.12 4.09
N ALA A 80 -10.93 -3.58 4.89
CA ALA A 80 -10.61 -2.17 4.92
C ALA A 80 -9.36 -1.91 4.07
N GLY A 81 -9.41 -0.90 3.20
CA GLY A 81 -8.24 -0.36 2.53
C GLY A 81 -7.68 0.84 3.29
N ALA A 82 -6.37 0.86 3.51
CA ALA A 82 -5.67 1.99 4.10
C ALA A 82 -4.31 2.18 3.43
N ARG A 83 -3.80 3.40 3.48
CA ARG A 83 -2.41 3.68 3.12
C ARG A 83 -1.48 3.16 4.21
N GLU A 84 -0.40 2.51 3.79
CA GLU A 84 0.77 2.16 4.61
C GLU A 84 1.93 3.07 4.18
N ASP A 85 2.61 3.73 5.11
CA ASP A 85 3.68 4.69 4.80
C ASP A 85 5.00 4.35 5.52
N ARG A 86 5.06 3.21 6.22
CA ARG A 86 6.26 2.71 6.90
C ARG A 86 6.82 1.46 6.24
N ASP A 87 5.99 0.42 6.10
CA ASP A 87 6.37 -0.83 5.47
C ASP A 87 6.01 -0.76 3.99
N VAL A 88 6.97 -0.31 3.18
CA VAL A 88 6.79 0.10 1.79
C VAL A 88 7.90 -0.52 0.96
N PHE A 89 7.58 -1.08 -0.20
CA PHE A 89 8.57 -1.69 -1.11
C PHE A 89 9.27 -0.61 -1.93
N ALA A 90 8.52 0.19 -2.70
CA ALA A 90 9.02 1.25 -3.56
C ALA A 90 8.32 2.58 -3.22
N GLY A 91 8.90 3.73 -3.60
CA GLY A 91 8.22 5.00 -3.34
C GLY A 91 8.09 5.34 -1.84
N VAL A 92 6.97 5.92 -1.41
CA VAL A 92 6.75 6.41 -0.04
C VAL A 92 5.47 5.92 0.63
N GLU A 93 4.68 5.11 -0.07
CA GLU A 93 3.47 4.48 0.44
C GLU A 93 3.17 3.17 -0.27
N ALA A 94 2.35 2.33 0.36
CA ALA A 94 1.83 1.08 -0.18
C ALA A 94 0.35 0.92 0.19
N ALA A 95 -0.34 0.01 -0.48
CA ALA A 95 -1.71 -0.33 -0.15
C ALA A 95 -1.78 -1.42 0.93
N ARG A 96 -2.41 -1.12 2.07
CA ARG A 96 -2.74 -2.08 3.12
C ARG A 96 -4.20 -2.46 3.03
N VAL A 97 -4.47 -3.76 2.87
CA VAL A 97 -5.83 -4.30 2.80
C VAL A 97 -6.00 -5.32 3.91
N THR A 98 -7.04 -5.18 4.73
CA THR A 98 -7.43 -6.24 5.69
C THR A 98 -8.30 -7.28 4.99
N PRO A 99 -8.43 -8.50 5.56
CA PRO A 99 -9.40 -9.47 5.08
C PRO A 99 -10.82 -8.90 5.01
N MET A 100 -11.68 -9.33 4.09
CA MET A 100 -11.42 -10.44 3.14
C MET A 100 -10.69 -10.00 1.86
N GLN A 101 -11.14 -8.91 1.23
CA GLN A 101 -10.59 -8.36 -0.01
C GLN A 101 -11.09 -6.93 -0.27
N ARG A 102 -10.38 -6.21 -1.13
CA ARG A 102 -10.80 -4.94 -1.73
C ARG A 102 -10.67 -5.04 -3.26
N TYR A 103 -11.74 -4.80 -4.00
CA TYR A 103 -11.74 -4.90 -5.47
C TYR A 103 -12.64 -3.90 -6.15
N ALA A 104 -12.40 -3.68 -7.44
CA ALA A 104 -13.36 -3.12 -8.38
C ALA A 104 -13.24 -3.87 -9.69
N SER A 105 -14.36 -4.30 -10.28
CA SER A 105 -14.35 -4.96 -11.60
C SER A 105 -14.08 -3.98 -12.74
N ARG A 106 -14.44 -2.71 -12.56
CA ARG A 106 -14.21 -1.63 -13.53
C ARG A 106 -13.71 -0.38 -12.81
N LEU A 107 -12.47 -0.01 -13.08
CA LEU A 107 -11.85 1.21 -12.58
C LEU A 107 -11.90 2.32 -13.65
N PRO A 108 -12.17 3.58 -13.28
CA PRO A 108 -12.13 4.70 -14.20
C PRO A 108 -10.77 4.79 -14.91
N GLY A 109 -10.81 4.93 -16.24
CA GLY A 109 -9.63 4.98 -17.12
C GLY A 109 -8.87 3.66 -17.29
N TRP A 110 -9.34 2.55 -16.70
CA TRP A 110 -8.78 1.23 -16.96
C TRP A 110 -9.39 0.63 -18.22
N GLY A 111 -8.52 0.15 -19.10
CA GLY A 111 -8.84 -0.45 -20.39
C GLY A 111 -7.59 -0.97 -21.07
N PHE A 112 -6.65 -1.49 -20.28
CA PHE A 112 -5.31 -1.83 -20.74
C PHE A 112 -5.37 -3.14 -21.52
N ARG A 113 -4.93 -3.11 -22.78
CA ARG A 113 -4.98 -4.26 -23.67
C ARG A 113 -3.77 -5.14 -23.44
N ILE A 114 -4.00 -6.39 -23.09
CA ILE A 114 -2.96 -7.41 -23.02
C ILE A 114 -2.86 -8.10 -24.38
N VAL A 115 -1.69 -8.03 -25.01
CA VAL A 115 -1.43 -8.54 -26.36
C VAL A 115 -0.06 -9.22 -26.44
N GLU A 116 0.15 -10.04 -27.47
CA GLU A 116 1.39 -10.80 -27.63
C GLU A 116 2.63 -9.92 -27.86
N THR A 117 2.47 -8.90 -28.69
CA THR A 117 3.55 -8.00 -29.11
C THR A 117 3.06 -6.56 -29.00
N PRO A 118 3.09 -5.95 -27.80
CA PRO A 118 2.58 -4.60 -27.59
C PRO A 118 3.44 -3.57 -28.32
N LYS A 119 2.80 -2.74 -29.14
CA LYS A 119 3.47 -1.68 -29.94
C LYS A 119 2.86 -0.30 -29.75
N ASN A 120 1.60 -0.25 -29.33
CA ASN A 120 0.85 1.00 -29.23
C ASN A 120 0.66 1.44 -27.77
N ALA A 121 0.28 2.71 -27.58
CA ALA A 121 -0.22 3.19 -26.30
C ALA A 121 -1.42 2.34 -25.84
N GLY A 122 -1.51 2.04 -24.56
CA GLY A 122 -2.56 1.18 -24.00
C GLY A 122 -2.32 -0.32 -24.13
N GLU A 123 -1.26 -0.77 -24.84
CA GLU A 123 -0.92 -2.18 -25.01
C GLU A 123 0.24 -2.62 -24.11
N PHE A 124 0.06 -3.75 -23.43
CA PHE A 124 1.05 -4.35 -22.52
C PHE A 124 1.04 -5.88 -22.64
N ARG A 125 1.98 -6.54 -21.95
CA ARG A 125 2.06 -8.01 -21.91
C ARG A 125 2.37 -8.56 -20.52
N TYR A 126 3.20 -7.86 -19.76
CA TYR A 126 3.70 -8.34 -18.48
C TYR A 126 3.07 -7.58 -17.33
N LEU A 127 2.86 -8.27 -16.21
CA LEU A 127 2.48 -7.69 -14.94
C LEU A 127 3.63 -7.91 -13.95
N ARG A 128 3.97 -6.87 -13.20
CA ARG A 128 4.80 -6.96 -11.99
C ARG A 128 4.03 -6.41 -10.81
N PHE A 129 4.18 -7.03 -9.64
CA PHE A 129 3.67 -6.48 -8.38
C PHE A 129 4.56 -6.91 -7.23
N ALA A 130 4.64 -6.08 -6.20
CA ALA A 130 5.20 -6.42 -4.91
C ALA A 130 4.08 -6.67 -3.91
N TRP A 131 4.24 -7.68 -3.07
CA TRP A 131 3.28 -7.95 -2.00
C TRP A 131 3.95 -8.51 -0.75
N LYS A 132 3.24 -8.42 0.37
CA LYS A 132 3.64 -8.96 1.65
C LYS A 132 2.41 -9.36 2.45
N LYS A 133 2.47 -10.47 3.16
CA LYS A 133 1.38 -10.97 4.00
C LYS A 133 1.70 -10.77 5.48
N VAL A 134 0.77 -10.15 6.20
CA VAL A 134 0.84 -9.95 7.66
C VAL A 134 -0.15 -10.90 8.34
N GLY A 135 0.38 -11.98 8.93
CA GLY A 135 -0.40 -13.06 9.56
C GLY A 135 -1.27 -13.84 8.56
N GLY A 136 -1.95 -14.90 8.99
CA GLY A 136 -2.85 -15.68 8.12
C GLY A 136 -2.12 -16.70 7.24
N ASN A 137 -2.80 -17.19 6.20
CA ASN A 137 -2.40 -18.39 5.45
C ASN A 137 -2.28 -18.19 3.94
N GLY A 138 -2.85 -17.12 3.36
CA GLY A 138 -2.80 -16.90 1.93
C GLY A 138 -2.84 -15.43 1.55
N ILE A 139 -2.38 -15.11 0.34
CA ILE A 139 -2.55 -13.80 -0.30
C ILE A 139 -2.83 -14.01 -1.79
N MET A 140 -3.60 -13.12 -2.40
CA MET A 140 -3.96 -13.20 -3.81
C MET A 140 -4.13 -11.81 -4.44
N VAL A 141 -3.75 -11.72 -5.71
CA VAL A 141 -4.12 -10.64 -6.64
C VAL A 141 -4.98 -11.24 -7.73
N GLN A 142 -6.10 -10.60 -8.04
CA GLN A 142 -7.03 -11.04 -9.08
C GLN A 142 -7.18 -9.96 -10.14
N LEU A 143 -7.30 -10.36 -11.41
CA LEU A 143 -7.46 -9.46 -12.55
C LEU A 143 -8.85 -9.63 -13.16
N HIS A 144 -9.46 -8.51 -13.53
CA HIS A 144 -10.79 -8.48 -14.14
C HIS A 144 -10.76 -8.06 -15.61
N ASP A 145 -11.51 -8.77 -16.44
CA ASP A 145 -11.83 -8.43 -17.83
C ASP A 145 -13.36 -8.40 -18.03
N THR A 146 -13.86 -7.55 -18.92
CA THR A 146 -15.30 -7.37 -19.14
C THR A 146 -16.01 -8.61 -19.69
N THR A 147 -15.30 -9.48 -20.38
CA THR A 147 -15.83 -10.71 -21.00
C THR A 147 -15.52 -11.95 -20.18
N LYS A 148 -14.30 -12.06 -19.66
CA LYS A 148 -13.82 -13.21 -18.89
C LYS A 148 -14.11 -13.09 -17.39
N THR A 149 -14.45 -11.89 -16.89
CA THR A 149 -14.70 -11.56 -15.48
C THR A 149 -13.46 -11.72 -14.59
N TRP A 150 -13.55 -12.29 -13.39
CA TRP A 150 -12.42 -12.61 -12.51
C TRP A 150 -11.74 -13.91 -12.94
N PHE A 151 -11.07 -13.87 -14.10
CA PHE A 151 -10.57 -15.05 -14.79
C PHE A 151 -9.09 -15.36 -14.54
N HIS A 152 -8.34 -14.42 -13.93
CA HIS A 152 -6.92 -14.61 -13.68
C HIS A 152 -6.58 -14.26 -12.23
N ARG A 153 -5.96 -15.20 -11.52
CA ARG A 153 -5.63 -15.05 -10.09
C ARG A 153 -4.23 -15.56 -9.82
N TYR A 154 -3.46 -14.82 -9.04
CA TYR A 154 -2.16 -15.22 -8.55
C TYR A 154 -2.22 -15.31 -7.04
N TYR A 155 -1.78 -16.43 -6.45
CA TYR A 155 -1.79 -16.59 -5.00
C TYR A 155 -0.50 -17.19 -4.46
N ALA A 156 -0.19 -16.85 -3.22
CA ALA A 156 0.87 -17.49 -2.44
C ALA A 156 0.31 -18.02 -1.12
N GLY A 157 0.87 -19.13 -0.64
CA GLY A 157 0.33 -19.88 0.49
C GLY A 157 -0.94 -20.65 0.11
N ARG A 158 -1.97 -20.59 0.94
CA ARG A 158 -3.23 -21.29 0.70
C ARG A 158 -4.19 -20.43 -0.12
N ASN A 159 -4.73 -20.99 -1.19
CA ASN A 159 -5.96 -20.48 -1.80
C ASN A 159 -7.15 -20.82 -0.88
N VAL A 160 -7.37 -19.99 0.14
CA VAL A 160 -8.24 -20.28 1.29
C VAL A 160 -9.65 -20.71 0.89
N TYR A 161 -10.20 -20.10 -0.17
CA TYR A 161 -11.54 -20.39 -0.66
C TYR A 161 -11.57 -21.28 -1.90
N GLY A 162 -10.41 -21.75 -2.37
CA GLY A 162 -10.31 -22.62 -3.54
C GLY A 162 -10.81 -21.98 -4.84
N TRP A 163 -10.72 -20.65 -4.98
CA TRP A 163 -11.19 -19.94 -6.17
C TRP A 163 -10.36 -20.33 -7.39
N GLN A 164 -11.04 -20.71 -8.47
CA GLN A 164 -10.44 -21.17 -9.73
C GLN A 164 -11.00 -20.38 -10.93
N PRO A 165 -10.24 -20.23 -12.03
CA PRO A 165 -8.83 -20.62 -12.16
C PRO A 165 -7.92 -19.74 -11.28
N ALA A 166 -6.82 -20.32 -10.80
CA ALA A 166 -5.80 -19.63 -10.04
C ALA A 166 -4.41 -20.28 -10.22
N THR A 167 -3.40 -19.43 -10.28
CA THR A 167 -1.99 -19.82 -10.41
C THR A 167 -1.29 -19.63 -9.07
N GLU A 168 -0.72 -20.70 -8.55
CA GLU A 168 0.18 -20.63 -7.40
C GLU A 168 1.50 -19.99 -7.83
N VAL A 169 1.90 -18.92 -7.15
CA VAL A 169 3.20 -18.26 -7.41
C VAL A 169 4.24 -18.64 -6.36
N ALA A 170 3.83 -19.00 -5.15
CA ALA A 170 4.70 -19.52 -4.10
C ALA A 170 3.91 -20.38 -3.10
N ALA A 171 4.52 -21.47 -2.62
CA ALA A 171 3.90 -22.40 -1.66
C ALA A 171 3.72 -21.79 -0.26
N MET A 172 4.53 -20.78 0.09
CA MET A 172 4.51 -20.11 1.38
C MET A 172 4.06 -18.67 1.23
N ILE A 173 3.43 -18.11 2.27
CA ILE A 173 3.09 -16.69 2.28
C ILE A 173 4.37 -15.81 2.31
N PRO A 174 4.40 -14.70 1.57
CA PRO A 174 5.52 -13.76 1.58
C PRO A 174 5.52 -12.98 2.91
N ARG A 175 6.36 -13.39 3.86
CA ARG A 175 6.51 -12.66 5.14
C ARG A 175 7.37 -11.40 5.02
N GLU A 176 8.14 -11.31 3.94
CA GLU A 176 8.84 -10.10 3.50
C GLU A 176 8.28 -9.68 2.14
N TRP A 177 8.63 -8.48 1.69
CA TRP A 177 8.25 -8.02 0.34
C TRP A 177 8.80 -8.96 -0.72
N GLU A 178 7.89 -9.52 -1.52
CA GLU A 178 8.21 -10.40 -2.64
C GLU A 178 7.69 -9.76 -3.93
N VAL A 179 8.55 -9.74 -4.96
CA VAL A 179 8.22 -9.21 -6.28
C VAL A 179 7.91 -10.37 -7.21
N VAL A 180 6.72 -10.32 -7.82
CA VAL A 180 6.25 -11.32 -8.77
C VAL A 180 6.18 -10.68 -10.16
N THR A 181 6.68 -11.36 -11.19
CA THR A 181 6.54 -10.93 -12.60
C THR A 181 5.90 -12.04 -13.42
N ARG A 182 4.85 -11.73 -14.18
CA ARG A 182 4.06 -12.70 -14.96
C ARG A 182 3.87 -12.27 -16.40
N ASP A 183 3.86 -13.24 -17.30
CA ASP A 183 3.53 -13.04 -18.72
C ASP A 183 2.03 -13.27 -18.92
N LEU A 184 1.26 -12.18 -18.87
CA LEU A 184 -0.20 -12.24 -18.90
C LEU A 184 -0.72 -12.83 -20.22
N PHE A 185 -0.09 -12.50 -21.34
CA PHE A 185 -0.53 -13.00 -22.64
C PHE A 185 -0.28 -14.51 -22.77
N LYS A 186 0.89 -14.99 -22.37
CA LYS A 186 1.21 -16.43 -22.42
C LYS A 186 0.24 -17.26 -21.59
N GLU A 187 -0.19 -16.74 -20.45
CA GLU A 187 -1.03 -17.49 -19.51
C GLU A 187 -2.52 -17.41 -19.81
N ALA A 188 -2.98 -16.31 -20.41
CA ALA A 188 -4.40 -15.97 -20.47
C ALA A 188 -4.89 -15.55 -21.87
N GLY A 189 -3.98 -15.49 -22.85
CA GLY A 189 -4.22 -14.92 -24.19
C GLY A 189 -4.51 -13.43 -24.14
N ALA A 190 -5.11 -12.91 -25.20
CA ALA A 190 -5.53 -11.51 -25.24
C ALA A 190 -6.72 -11.23 -24.30
N PHE A 191 -6.69 -10.09 -23.62
CA PHE A 191 -7.80 -9.57 -22.82
C PHE A 191 -7.65 -8.07 -22.54
N THR A 192 -8.67 -7.45 -21.94
CA THR A 192 -8.65 -6.05 -21.51
C THR A 192 -8.72 -5.98 -19.99
N LEU A 193 -7.64 -5.54 -19.36
CA LEU A 193 -7.62 -5.34 -17.92
C LEU A 193 -8.47 -4.12 -17.56
N THR A 194 -9.51 -4.35 -16.78
CA THR A 194 -10.50 -3.34 -16.37
C THR A 194 -10.61 -3.16 -14.87
N GLY A 195 -10.14 -4.13 -14.09
CA GLY A 195 -10.23 -4.10 -12.64
C GLY A 195 -9.24 -5.04 -11.97
N ILE A 196 -9.12 -4.90 -10.65
CA ILE A 196 -8.18 -5.64 -9.81
C ILE A 196 -8.82 -5.93 -8.45
N ALA A 197 -8.43 -7.05 -7.83
CA ALA A 197 -8.74 -7.36 -6.45
C ALA A 197 -7.45 -7.59 -5.64
N LEU A 198 -7.38 -6.97 -4.47
CA LEU A 198 -6.35 -7.16 -3.47
C LEU A 198 -6.93 -8.05 -2.36
N THR A 199 -6.44 -9.28 -2.25
CA THR A 199 -7.13 -10.35 -1.51
C THR A 199 -6.19 -11.00 -0.50
N PRO A 200 -6.13 -10.51 0.75
CA PRO A 200 -5.36 -11.15 1.81
C PRO A 200 -6.07 -12.36 2.44
N PHE A 201 -7.31 -12.68 2.08
CA PHE A 201 -8.14 -13.80 2.60
C PHE A 201 -8.43 -13.80 4.11
N ASP A 202 -7.39 -13.79 4.95
CA ASP A 202 -7.39 -14.01 6.40
C ASP A 202 -6.21 -13.28 7.09
N GLY A 203 -6.05 -13.49 8.41
CA GLY A 203 -4.99 -12.85 9.19
C GLY A 203 -5.19 -11.36 9.40
N THR A 204 -4.09 -10.60 9.53
CA THR A 204 -4.15 -9.18 9.87
C THR A 204 -4.33 -8.30 8.64
N ALA A 205 -3.48 -8.47 7.62
CA ALA A 205 -3.51 -7.69 6.39
C ALA A 205 -2.68 -8.33 5.27
N GLY A 206 -2.88 -7.83 4.06
CA GLY A 206 -1.90 -7.90 2.96
C GLY A 206 -1.44 -6.50 2.62
N LEU A 207 -0.16 -6.36 2.30
CA LEU A 207 0.42 -5.15 1.73
C LEU A 207 0.69 -5.41 0.25
N PHE A 208 0.37 -4.42 -0.58
CA PHE A 208 0.50 -4.47 -2.03
C PHE A 208 1.14 -3.18 -2.50
N ASP A 209 2.10 -3.28 -3.39
CA ASP A 209 2.89 -2.15 -3.84
C ASP A 209 3.43 -2.41 -5.25
N HIS A 210 3.94 -1.38 -5.92
CA HIS A 210 4.66 -1.50 -7.20
C HIS A 210 3.96 -2.38 -8.25
N VAL A 211 2.65 -2.18 -8.44
CA VAL A 211 1.84 -2.91 -9.42
C VAL A 211 1.98 -2.22 -10.77
N LEU A 212 2.71 -2.85 -11.68
CA LEU A 212 3.08 -2.29 -12.98
C LEU A 212 2.63 -3.21 -14.12
N LEU A 213 2.16 -2.62 -15.22
CA LEU A 213 2.13 -3.29 -16.52
C LEU A 213 3.32 -2.83 -17.36
N GLY A 214 3.93 -3.76 -18.08
CA GLY A 214 5.06 -3.50 -18.97
C GLY A 214 4.90 -4.15 -20.34
N ARG A 215 5.47 -3.51 -21.36
CA ARG A 215 5.57 -4.09 -22.71
C ARG A 215 6.56 -5.25 -22.74
N THR A 216 7.68 -5.11 -22.02
CA THR A 216 8.70 -6.14 -21.83
C THR A 216 9.09 -6.30 -20.35
N VAL A 217 9.74 -7.41 -20.02
CA VAL A 217 10.34 -7.59 -18.67
C VAL A 217 11.45 -6.56 -18.43
N ALA A 218 12.22 -6.20 -19.45
CA ALA A 218 13.28 -5.19 -19.33
C ALA A 218 12.73 -3.80 -18.98
N ASP A 219 11.57 -3.42 -19.52
CA ASP A 219 10.90 -2.17 -19.14
C ASP A 219 10.52 -2.18 -17.66
N LEU A 220 9.99 -3.31 -17.17
CA LEU A 220 9.65 -3.49 -15.76
C LEU A 220 10.89 -3.46 -14.86
N ASP A 221 11.99 -4.08 -15.28
CA ASP A 221 13.27 -4.07 -14.57
C ASP A 221 13.81 -2.66 -14.44
N ALA A 222 13.85 -1.90 -15.55
CA ALA A 222 14.29 -0.51 -15.54
C ALA A 222 13.43 0.37 -14.61
N ALA A 223 12.10 0.22 -14.66
CA ALA A 223 11.20 0.96 -13.77
C ALA A 223 11.40 0.59 -12.29
N THR A 224 11.57 -0.70 -11.99
CA THR A 224 11.81 -1.19 -10.63
C THR A 224 13.15 -0.70 -10.10
N ASP A 225 14.20 -0.78 -10.91
CA ASP A 225 15.53 -0.31 -10.53
C ASP A 225 15.56 1.21 -10.33
N ALA A 226 14.84 1.97 -11.16
CA ALA A 226 14.70 3.41 -10.96
C ALA A 226 14.02 3.72 -9.62
N ALA A 227 12.89 3.08 -9.32
CA ALA A 227 12.14 3.30 -8.07
C ALA A 227 12.94 2.94 -6.82
N LEU A 228 13.78 1.89 -6.90
CA LEU A 228 14.64 1.43 -5.81
C LEU A 228 16.03 2.12 -5.77
N GLY A 229 16.28 3.09 -6.64
CA GLY A 229 17.59 3.75 -6.74
C GLY A 229 18.73 2.80 -7.08
N ARG A 230 18.48 1.78 -7.89
CA ARG A 230 19.48 0.83 -8.44
C ARG A 230 20.01 1.31 -9.79
N VAL A 231 20.20 2.63 -9.92
CA VAL A 231 20.69 3.27 -11.14
C VAL A 231 22.21 3.35 -11.11
N LYS A 232 22.87 2.79 -12.13
CA LYS A 232 24.34 2.86 -12.25
C LYS A 232 24.78 4.25 -12.70
N GLY A 233 25.89 4.74 -12.12
CA GLY A 233 26.53 6.00 -12.55
C GLY A 233 25.78 7.27 -12.17
N ALA A 234 24.84 7.21 -11.20
CA ALA A 234 24.20 8.40 -10.66
C ALA A 234 25.25 9.32 -10.02
N LYS A 235 25.21 10.61 -10.36
CA LYS A 235 26.11 11.60 -9.78
C LYS A 235 25.66 11.92 -8.34
N PRO A 236 26.55 11.86 -7.33
CA PRO A 236 26.22 12.24 -5.96
C PRO A 236 25.68 13.67 -5.86
N LEU A 237 24.60 13.84 -5.09
CA LEU A 237 24.05 15.14 -4.75
C LEU A 237 25.01 15.88 -3.80
N ALA A 238 25.16 17.19 -3.93
CA ALA A 238 26.05 17.97 -3.07
C ALA A 238 25.47 19.34 -2.67
N GLY A 239 25.93 19.87 -1.54
CA GLY A 239 25.55 21.18 -1.01
C GLY A 239 24.03 21.41 -0.99
N LYS A 240 23.59 22.56 -1.51
CA LYS A 240 22.16 22.94 -1.54
C LYS A 240 21.28 21.95 -2.29
N GLU A 241 21.80 21.25 -3.30
CA GLU A 241 21.03 20.26 -4.06
C GLU A 241 20.70 19.04 -3.20
N ARG A 242 21.69 18.50 -2.49
CA ARG A 242 21.50 17.43 -1.51
C ARG A 242 20.52 17.87 -0.43
N ASP A 243 20.74 19.04 0.17
CA ASP A 243 19.94 19.47 1.31
C ASP A 243 18.47 19.68 0.93
N ALA A 244 18.20 20.24 -0.27
CA ALA A 244 16.84 20.40 -0.79
C ALA A 244 16.17 19.07 -1.10
N ALA A 245 16.85 18.16 -1.82
CA ALA A 245 16.28 16.87 -2.14
C ALA A 245 16.11 15.98 -0.88
N TRP A 246 16.94 16.16 0.16
CA TRP A 246 16.75 15.49 1.45
C TRP A 246 15.48 16.02 2.12
N ALA A 247 15.34 17.34 2.22
CA ALA A 247 14.16 17.98 2.81
C ALA A 247 12.85 17.54 2.12
N ASP A 248 12.86 17.34 0.80
CA ASP A 248 11.72 16.77 0.07
C ASP A 248 11.52 15.28 0.38
N ALA A 249 12.58 14.44 0.34
CA ALA A 249 12.49 13.00 0.56
C ALA A 249 11.98 12.61 1.96
N ILE A 250 12.50 13.28 3.00
CA ILE A 250 12.07 13.10 4.39
C ILE A 250 10.99 14.11 4.81
N GLY A 251 10.42 14.83 3.85
CA GLY A 251 9.36 15.80 4.06
C GLY A 251 7.98 15.17 4.26
N THR A 252 7.01 16.01 4.61
CA THR A 252 5.63 15.58 4.87
C THR A 252 4.76 15.47 3.61
N ASP A 253 5.17 16.11 2.51
CA ASP A 253 4.48 16.04 1.21
C ASP A 253 4.84 14.74 0.49
N PRO A 254 3.88 13.81 0.29
CA PRO A 254 4.16 12.52 -0.32
C PRO A 254 4.61 12.64 -1.78
N LYS A 255 4.08 13.59 -2.56
CA LYS A 255 4.43 13.74 -3.98
C LYS A 255 5.87 14.19 -4.15
N LYS A 256 6.30 15.17 -3.34
CA LYS A 256 7.69 15.61 -3.32
C LYS A 256 8.62 14.51 -2.83
N ALA A 257 8.20 13.79 -1.79
CA ALA A 257 8.99 12.70 -1.24
C ALA A 257 9.18 11.56 -2.25
N ALA A 258 8.11 11.13 -2.94
CA ALA A 258 8.16 10.12 -4.00
C ALA A 258 9.11 10.51 -5.15
N ALA A 259 9.13 11.79 -5.54
CA ALA A 259 10.01 12.28 -6.59
C ALA A 259 11.48 12.42 -6.16
N ALA A 260 11.73 12.70 -4.88
CA ALA A 260 13.07 12.97 -4.36
C ALA A 260 13.78 11.70 -3.84
N LEU A 261 13.06 10.76 -3.23
CA LEU A 261 13.63 9.59 -2.57
C LEU A 261 14.47 8.71 -3.52
N PRO A 262 14.03 8.37 -4.75
CA PRO A 262 14.85 7.56 -5.67
C PRO A 262 16.22 8.18 -5.99
N LYS A 263 16.31 9.52 -6.05
CA LYS A 263 17.57 10.24 -6.30
C LYS A 263 18.55 10.07 -5.14
N PHE A 264 18.04 10.11 -3.91
CA PHE A 264 18.80 9.83 -2.70
C PHE A 264 19.24 8.36 -2.63
N LEU A 265 18.33 7.43 -2.93
CA LEU A 265 18.64 6.00 -2.96
C LEU A 265 19.74 5.67 -3.98
N ALA A 266 19.72 6.31 -5.15
CA ALA A 266 20.71 6.11 -6.21
C ALA A 266 22.15 6.47 -5.83
N THR A 267 22.32 7.35 -4.82
CA THR A 267 23.63 7.83 -4.35
C THR A 267 23.78 7.63 -2.84
N ALA A 268 23.05 6.65 -2.28
CA ALA A 268 22.92 6.47 -0.84
C ALA A 268 24.26 6.31 -0.08
N PRO A 269 25.28 5.56 -0.60
CA PRO A 269 26.57 5.46 0.07
C PRO A 269 27.24 6.81 0.36
N ASP A 270 27.03 7.82 -0.50
CA ASP A 270 27.66 9.13 -0.39
C ASP A 270 27.04 10.00 0.72
N HIS A 271 25.85 9.65 1.21
CA HIS A 271 25.07 10.48 2.13
C HIS A 271 25.08 9.99 3.58
N VAL A 272 25.73 8.87 3.90
CA VAL A 272 25.65 8.24 5.23
C VAL A 272 26.07 9.17 6.36
N ALA A 273 27.18 9.91 6.19
CA ALA A 273 27.66 10.87 7.18
C ALA A 273 26.67 12.03 7.38
N PHE A 274 26.08 12.52 6.29
CA PHE A 274 25.06 13.58 6.33
C PHE A 274 23.78 13.11 7.04
N VAL A 275 23.29 11.90 6.72
CA VAL A 275 22.12 11.30 7.38
C VAL A 275 22.40 11.07 8.87
N ARG A 276 23.62 10.66 9.23
CA ARG A 276 24.04 10.53 10.64
C ARG A 276 23.94 11.86 11.39
N GLY A 277 24.43 12.95 10.78
CA GLY A 277 24.27 14.31 11.32
C GLY A 277 22.80 14.61 11.60
N TRP A 278 21.92 14.33 10.65
CA TRP A 278 20.47 14.55 10.83
C TRP A 278 19.83 13.75 11.99
N PHE A 279 20.31 12.54 12.30
CA PHE A 279 19.85 11.77 13.46
C PHE A 279 20.46 12.22 14.80
N THR A 280 21.64 12.86 14.77
CA THR A 280 22.41 13.22 15.97
C THR A 280 22.23 14.69 16.36
N ASP A 281 22.14 15.58 15.38
CA ASP A 281 21.98 17.02 15.50
C ASP A 281 20.51 17.43 15.71
N ALA A 282 19.74 16.64 16.47
CA ALA A 282 18.32 16.91 16.71
C ALA A 282 18.11 18.41 17.03
N PRO A 283 17.36 19.18 16.22
CA PRO A 283 17.21 20.60 16.45
C PRO A 283 16.52 20.84 17.78
N ASP A 284 17.07 21.80 18.50
CA ASP A 284 16.50 22.49 19.63
C ASP A 284 14.98 22.72 19.46
N SER A 285 14.28 22.45 20.56
CA SER A 285 12.83 22.47 20.78
C SER A 285 12.16 23.85 20.65
N GLY A 286 12.63 24.73 19.76
CA GLY A 286 12.16 26.12 19.59
C GLY A 286 10.70 26.31 19.13
N GLY A 287 9.96 25.22 18.92
CA GLY A 287 8.50 25.23 18.76
C GLY A 287 7.79 24.11 19.51
N ALA A 288 8.53 23.22 20.19
CA ALA A 288 7.93 22.12 20.95
C ALA A 288 7.17 22.66 22.15
N GLU A 289 7.73 23.65 22.85
CA GLU A 289 7.05 24.30 23.96
C GLU A 289 5.76 25.00 23.52
N GLN A 290 5.78 25.69 22.39
CA GLN A 290 4.58 26.31 21.81
C GLN A 290 3.51 25.27 21.47
N VAL A 291 3.89 24.18 20.80
CA VAL A 291 2.93 23.11 20.45
C VAL A 291 2.38 22.45 21.71
N HIS A 292 3.21 22.17 22.72
CA HIS A 292 2.78 21.56 23.97
C HIS A 292 1.83 22.48 24.75
N ALA A 293 2.09 23.79 24.76
CA ALA A 293 1.17 24.77 25.36
C ALA A 293 -0.20 24.72 24.67
N LEU A 294 -0.22 24.81 23.34
CA LEU A 294 -1.47 24.74 22.58
C LEU A 294 -2.21 23.41 22.76
N LEU A 295 -1.50 22.29 22.89
CA LEU A 295 -2.11 20.98 23.15
C LEU A 295 -2.76 20.90 24.54
N ARG A 296 -2.19 21.55 25.56
CA ARG A 296 -2.86 21.67 26.88
C ARG A 296 -4.11 22.52 26.79
N ASP A 297 -4.05 23.62 26.03
CA ASP A 297 -5.16 24.53 25.84
C ASP A 297 -6.35 23.90 25.09
N LEU A 298 -6.14 22.76 24.40
CA LEU A 298 -7.24 21.96 23.84
C LEU A 298 -8.18 21.36 24.90
N ASP A 299 -7.78 21.32 26.17
CA ASP A 299 -8.59 20.83 27.29
C ASP A 299 -8.98 21.96 28.27
N ALA A 300 -8.74 23.23 27.91
CA ALA A 300 -9.07 24.36 28.76
C ALA A 300 -10.58 24.42 29.07
N ASP A 301 -10.98 24.89 30.26
CA ASP A 301 -12.41 25.01 30.62
C ASP A 301 -13.18 25.97 29.71
N ASN A 302 -12.52 27.05 29.27
CA ASN A 302 -13.09 28.06 28.39
C ASN A 302 -13.08 27.60 26.91
N PHE A 303 -14.24 27.69 26.25
CA PHE A 303 -14.41 27.27 24.86
C PHE A 303 -13.54 28.07 23.87
N ASP A 304 -13.44 29.39 24.04
CA ASP A 304 -12.68 30.26 23.14
C ASP A 304 -11.18 29.94 23.20
N THR A 305 -10.67 29.58 24.38
CA THR A 305 -9.29 29.09 24.55
C THR A 305 -9.05 27.80 23.75
N ARG A 306 -9.96 26.81 23.86
CA ARG A 306 -9.83 25.56 23.10
C ARG A 306 -9.91 25.79 21.59
N GLU A 307 -10.79 26.70 21.16
CA GLU A 307 -10.94 27.03 19.74
C GLU A 307 -9.72 27.78 19.19
N ALA A 308 -9.20 28.76 19.92
CA ALA A 308 -7.97 29.46 19.54
C ALA A 308 -6.78 28.50 19.44
N ALA A 309 -6.65 27.57 20.38
CA ALA A 309 -5.61 26.53 20.34
C ALA A 309 -5.75 25.60 19.15
N THR A 310 -6.99 25.21 18.82
CA THR A 310 -7.31 24.40 17.63
C THR A 310 -6.84 25.11 16.35
N GLN A 311 -7.22 26.37 16.17
CA GLN A 311 -6.84 27.15 14.99
C GLN A 311 -5.33 27.42 14.93
N ALA A 312 -4.69 27.66 16.07
CA ALA A 312 -3.24 27.85 16.14
C ALA A 312 -2.47 26.59 15.73
N LEU A 313 -2.91 25.40 16.18
CA LEU A 313 -2.33 24.12 15.77
C LEU A 313 -2.53 23.84 14.28
N ILE A 314 -3.71 24.17 13.71
CA ILE A 314 -3.95 24.09 12.26
C ILE A 314 -2.99 25.03 11.51
N LYS A 315 -2.83 26.27 11.99
CA LYS A 315 -1.94 27.27 11.37
C LYS A 315 -0.46 26.89 11.44
N LEU A 316 -0.04 26.18 12.49
CA LEU A 316 1.32 25.63 12.60
C LEU A 316 1.61 24.55 11.55
N GLY A 317 0.57 23.94 10.98
CA GLY A 317 0.68 23.05 9.83
C GLY A 317 1.50 21.80 10.13
N PRO A 318 2.46 21.41 9.26
CA PRO A 318 3.25 20.19 9.41
C PRO A 318 3.92 19.99 10.77
N LYS A 319 4.29 21.06 11.47
CA LYS A 319 4.96 21.00 12.78
C LYS A 319 4.04 20.49 13.89
N ALA A 320 2.73 20.69 13.77
CA ALA A 320 1.76 20.25 14.76
C ALA A 320 1.33 18.78 14.56
N ILE A 321 1.56 18.20 13.38
CA ILE A 321 0.95 16.91 13.00
C ILE A 321 1.32 15.78 13.96
N ASP A 322 2.60 15.59 14.24
CA ASP A 322 3.05 14.46 15.06
C ASP A 322 2.62 14.62 16.54
N PRO A 323 2.81 15.80 17.18
CA PRO A 323 2.28 16.02 18.54
C PRO A 323 0.75 15.91 18.63
N VAL A 324 0.00 16.38 17.63
CA VAL A 324 -1.46 16.25 17.60
C VAL A 324 -1.89 14.78 17.40
N ARG A 325 -1.15 13.99 16.59
CA ARG A 325 -1.39 12.54 16.46
C ARG A 325 -1.23 11.82 17.80
N GLU A 326 -0.21 12.17 18.57
CA GLU A 326 -0.01 11.62 19.90
C GLU A 326 -1.18 12.00 20.83
N ALA A 327 -1.55 13.27 20.87
CA ALA A 327 -2.68 13.77 21.66
C ALA A 327 -4.03 13.10 21.28
N ALA A 328 -4.21 12.71 20.02
CA ALA A 328 -5.40 11.98 19.56
C ALA A 328 -5.57 10.59 20.18
N THR A 329 -4.53 10.05 20.84
CA THR A 329 -4.54 8.77 21.58
C THR A 329 -4.61 8.93 23.09
N GLY A 330 -4.58 10.17 23.60
CA GLY A 330 -4.54 10.48 25.03
C GLY A 330 -5.86 10.27 25.78
N ALA A 331 -5.85 10.53 27.10
CA ALA A 331 -6.96 10.23 28.00
C ALA A 331 -8.16 11.21 27.91
N SER A 332 -7.96 12.49 27.60
CA SER A 332 -9.07 13.46 27.49
C SER A 332 -9.89 13.24 26.22
N ALA A 333 -11.22 13.12 26.37
CA ALA A 333 -12.14 12.95 25.26
C ALA A 333 -12.22 14.19 24.37
N GLU A 334 -12.16 15.39 24.96
CA GLU A 334 -12.17 16.67 24.23
C GLU A 334 -10.89 16.83 23.41
N VAL A 335 -9.73 16.58 24.02
CA VAL A 335 -8.44 16.61 23.31
C VAL A 335 -8.45 15.61 22.14
N ARG A 336 -8.91 14.37 22.35
CA ARG A 336 -9.03 13.38 21.27
C ARG A 336 -9.96 13.83 20.15
N PHE A 337 -11.06 14.50 20.47
CA PHE A 337 -12.00 15.02 19.48
C PHE A 337 -11.36 16.13 18.65
N ARG A 338 -10.82 17.17 19.30
CA ARG A 338 -10.18 18.31 18.62
C ARG A 338 -8.94 17.90 17.85
N ALA A 339 -8.11 17.01 18.40
CA ALA A 339 -6.96 16.47 17.68
C ALA A 339 -7.38 15.78 16.38
N ARG A 340 -8.49 15.01 16.37
CA ARG A 340 -9.02 14.42 15.13
C ARG A 340 -9.52 15.46 14.12
N VAL A 341 -10.12 16.55 14.59
CA VAL A 341 -10.52 17.69 13.73
C VAL A 341 -9.29 18.37 13.13
N ILE A 342 -8.30 18.74 13.96
CA ILE A 342 -7.04 19.36 13.51
C ILE A 342 -6.36 18.46 12.48
N LEU A 343 -6.25 17.16 12.76
CA LEU A 343 -5.65 16.22 11.83
C LEU A 343 -6.45 16.13 10.54
N LYS A 344 -7.79 16.12 10.58
CA LYS A 344 -8.61 16.12 9.36
C LYS A 344 -8.32 17.36 8.49
N GLU A 345 -8.27 18.55 9.09
CA GLU A 345 -7.95 19.81 8.38
C GLU A 345 -6.51 19.83 7.85
N LEU A 346 -5.56 19.24 8.59
CA LEU A 346 -4.18 19.04 8.15
C LEU A 346 -4.01 17.85 7.19
N GLY A 347 -5.10 17.15 6.84
CA GLY A 347 -5.11 15.94 6.01
C GLY A 347 -4.73 14.64 6.74
N GLY A 348 -4.19 14.68 7.96
CA GLY A 348 -3.71 13.52 8.75
C GLY A 348 -4.72 12.77 9.62
N GLY A 349 -6.05 12.98 9.46
CA GLY A 349 -7.08 12.44 10.35
C GLY A 349 -7.19 10.91 10.39
N PRO A 350 -7.31 10.26 11.58
CA PRO A 350 -7.72 8.87 11.67
C PRO A 350 -9.21 8.75 11.31
N GLY A 351 -9.53 7.99 10.26
CA GLY A 351 -10.91 7.52 10.02
C GLY A 351 -11.68 8.12 8.85
N THR A 352 -11.10 8.97 7.99
CA THR A 352 -11.75 9.33 6.71
C THR A 352 -11.50 8.33 5.58
N GLY A 353 -10.70 7.28 5.80
CA GLY A 353 -10.44 6.25 4.79
C GLY A 353 -9.70 6.74 3.54
N THR A 354 -9.32 8.02 3.48
CA THR A 354 -8.72 8.61 2.28
C THR A 354 -7.21 8.61 2.27
N GLY A 355 -6.50 8.23 3.35
CA GLY A 355 -5.03 8.03 3.38
C GLY A 355 -4.14 9.19 2.89
N THR A 356 -4.69 10.32 2.45
CA THR A 356 -4.00 11.41 1.74
C THR A 356 -3.23 12.36 2.66
N GLY A 357 -3.12 12.04 3.94
CA GLY A 357 -2.52 12.90 4.94
C GLY A 357 -1.00 13.03 4.89
N PRO A 358 -0.43 14.03 5.57
CA PRO A 358 1.01 14.20 5.60
C PRO A 358 1.68 13.07 6.38
N ALA A 359 2.85 12.63 5.92
CA ALA A 359 3.55 11.48 6.48
C ALA A 359 3.92 11.69 7.95
N SER A 360 3.78 10.65 8.78
CA SER A 360 4.18 10.68 10.20
C SER A 360 5.68 10.81 10.37
N ARG A 361 6.13 11.28 11.55
CA ARG A 361 7.58 11.29 11.88
C ARG A 361 8.18 9.91 11.70
N ALA A 362 7.48 8.88 12.20
CA ALA A 362 7.90 7.50 12.04
C ALA A 362 8.07 7.11 10.56
N ALA A 363 7.09 7.41 9.69
CA ALA A 363 7.18 7.16 8.26
C ALA A 363 8.36 7.89 7.58
N ARG A 364 8.56 9.16 7.92
CA ARG A 364 9.69 9.97 7.40
C ARG A 364 11.03 9.36 7.84
N LEU A 365 11.12 8.90 9.08
CA LEU A 365 12.29 8.20 9.60
C LEU A 365 12.50 6.83 8.95
N SER A 366 11.43 6.08 8.63
CA SER A 366 11.52 4.82 7.89
C SER A 366 12.12 5.04 6.49
N ARG A 367 11.88 6.19 5.84
CA ARG A 367 12.56 6.55 4.57
C ARG A 367 14.05 6.77 4.75
N ALA A 368 14.47 7.44 5.83
CA ALA A 368 15.88 7.60 6.15
C ALA A 368 16.56 6.23 6.41
N VAL A 369 15.88 5.31 7.11
CA VAL A 369 16.33 3.93 7.28
C VAL A 369 16.52 3.23 5.93
N ARG A 370 15.62 3.42 4.96
CA ARG A 370 15.77 2.85 3.61
C ARG A 370 16.97 3.40 2.85
N VAL A 371 17.33 4.67 3.04
CA VAL A 371 18.58 5.23 2.49
C VAL A 371 19.79 4.54 3.09
N LEU A 372 19.84 4.35 4.41
CA LEU A 372 20.93 3.62 5.08
C LEU A 372 20.99 2.15 4.65
N GLU A 373 19.83 1.50 4.50
CA GLU A 373 19.73 0.13 3.99
C GLU A 373 20.31 0.05 2.57
N ARG A 374 19.91 0.97 1.69
CA ARG A 374 20.39 1.01 0.31
C ARG A 374 21.88 1.29 0.21
N ALA A 375 22.43 2.08 1.13
CA ALA A 375 23.86 2.35 1.23
C ALA A 375 24.64 1.08 1.61
N GLY A 376 24.19 0.35 2.63
CA GLY A 376 24.76 -0.95 3.03
C GLY A 376 26.22 -0.94 3.48
N THR A 377 26.86 0.23 3.57
CA THR A 377 28.25 0.43 4.01
C THR A 377 28.41 0.08 5.50
N ALA A 378 29.65 -0.08 5.96
CA ALA A 378 29.93 -0.31 7.38
C ALA A 378 29.31 0.80 8.26
N ASP A 379 29.56 2.06 7.90
CA ASP A 379 29.00 3.22 8.63
C ASP A 379 27.46 3.25 8.63
N ALA A 380 26.82 2.80 7.55
CA ALA A 380 25.37 2.71 7.48
C ALA A 380 24.82 1.59 8.36
N ARG A 381 25.47 0.41 8.36
CA ARG A 381 25.14 -0.71 9.25
C ARG A 381 25.33 -0.34 10.73
N ASP A 382 26.36 0.43 11.05
CA ASP A 382 26.60 0.93 12.40
C ASP A 382 25.51 1.92 12.84
N LEU A 383 25.13 2.87 11.98
CA LEU A 383 24.02 3.79 12.28
C LEU A 383 22.69 3.05 12.43
N LEU A 384 22.37 2.11 11.53
CA LEU A 384 21.19 1.26 11.65
C LEU A 384 21.20 0.47 12.96
N SER A 385 22.36 -0.01 13.41
CA SER A 385 22.50 -0.72 14.68
C SER A 385 22.25 0.18 15.89
N ASP A 386 22.72 1.44 15.84
CA ASP A 386 22.42 2.45 16.86
C ASP A 386 20.90 2.76 16.93
N ILE A 387 20.25 2.96 15.77
CA ILE A 387 18.80 3.17 15.68
C ILE A 387 18.03 1.94 16.19
N ALA A 388 18.45 0.73 15.80
CA ALA A 388 17.82 -0.53 16.21
C ALA A 388 17.88 -0.75 17.73
N ARG A 389 18.89 -0.22 18.40
CA ARG A 389 19.03 -0.23 19.87
C ARG A 389 18.30 0.93 20.55
N GLY A 390 17.67 1.83 19.78
CA GLY A 390 16.93 2.98 20.28
C GLY A 390 17.80 4.16 20.71
N LYS A 391 19.09 4.18 20.34
CA LYS A 391 19.99 5.31 20.66
C LYS A 391 19.56 6.60 19.97
N PHE A 392 19.05 6.48 18.75
CA PHE A 392 18.48 7.57 17.96
C PHE A 392 17.12 7.14 17.42
N ALA A 393 16.15 8.05 17.42
CA ALA A 393 14.83 7.85 16.81
C ALA A 393 14.19 6.49 17.16
N PRO A 394 13.92 6.20 18.45
CA PRO A 394 13.43 4.89 18.90
C PRO A 394 12.15 4.42 18.20
N GLU A 395 11.34 5.33 17.67
CA GLU A 395 10.13 5.01 16.90
C GLU A 395 10.39 4.23 15.59
N CYS A 396 11.59 4.33 15.01
CA CYS A 396 11.98 3.57 13.81
C CYS A 396 12.98 2.44 14.12
N ALA A 397 13.18 2.07 15.39
CA ALA A 397 14.07 0.98 15.79
C ALA A 397 13.66 -0.38 15.18
N ALA A 398 12.36 -0.65 15.04
CA ALA A 398 11.86 -1.87 14.39
C ALA A 398 12.23 -1.90 12.89
N ASP A 399 12.12 -0.77 12.21
CA ASP A 399 12.45 -0.65 10.78
C ASP A 399 13.95 -0.88 10.55
N ALA A 400 14.79 -0.32 11.43
CA ALA A 400 16.23 -0.53 11.38
C ALA A 400 16.64 -1.99 11.65
N LYS A 401 15.97 -2.68 12.57
CA LYS A 401 16.17 -4.14 12.79
C LYS A 401 15.83 -4.94 11.53
N ALA A 402 14.71 -4.61 10.88
CA ALA A 402 14.30 -5.28 9.65
C ALA A 402 15.30 -5.03 8.51
N ALA A 403 15.78 -3.80 8.35
CA ALA A 403 16.81 -3.44 7.38
C ALA A 403 18.12 -4.22 7.61
N LEU A 404 18.61 -4.31 8.85
CA LEU A 404 19.80 -5.10 9.19
C LEU A 404 19.62 -6.59 8.87
N ALA A 405 18.45 -7.16 9.16
CA ALA A 405 18.15 -8.55 8.86
C ALA A 405 18.08 -8.85 7.35
N ARG A 406 17.73 -7.87 6.52
CA ARG A 406 17.81 -7.98 5.05
C ARG A 406 19.26 -7.87 4.57
N LEU A 407 20.01 -6.89 5.10
CA LEU A 407 21.42 -6.69 4.79
C LEU A 407 22.35 -7.84 5.19
N SER A 408 21.93 -8.71 6.12
CA SER A 408 22.67 -9.94 6.48
C SER A 408 22.39 -11.12 5.55
N LYS A 409 21.33 -11.04 4.72
CA LYS A 409 20.96 -12.08 3.75
C LYS A 409 21.53 -11.79 2.35
N THR A 410 21.89 -10.54 2.09
CA THR A 410 22.59 -10.13 0.87
C THR A 410 24.09 -10.42 1.06
N PRO A 411 24.72 -11.26 0.20
CA PRO A 411 26.14 -11.59 0.27
C PRO A 411 27.07 -10.37 0.28
#